data_AF-A0A4V1ZZW5-F1
#
_entry.id   AF-A0A4V1ZZW5-F1
#
_cell.length_a   1.000
_cell.length_b   1.000
_cell.length_c   1.000
_cell.angle_alpha   90.00
_cell.angle_beta   90.00
_cell.angle_gamma   90.00
#
_symmetry.space_group_name_H-M   'P 1'
#
loop_
_entity.id
_entity.type
_entity.pdbx_description
1 polymer ?
#
loop_
_entity_poly.entity_id
_entity_poly.type
_entity_poly.pdbx_seq_one_letter_code
_entity_poly.pdbx_strand_id
1 'polypeptide(L)'
;MAVAAEARRRDARVDRTHVVLRGALVALLDERPFDEITVREITARAGCGYATFFRHYPDRRALLAGVAEQAVADLFGRLLPVLSGSNDMQAARALCASIQERWTLWKALLTGGAAGEV
;
A
#
# COMPACT_ATOMS: atom_id res chain seq x y z
N MET A 1 0.02 29.97 16.56
CA MET A 1 1.05 29.53 15.60
C MET A 1 1.76 28.23 16.02
N ALA A 2 2.21 28.06 17.28
CA ALA A 2 2.93 26.85 17.73
C ALA A 2 2.13 25.53 17.61
N VAL A 3 0.85 25.55 17.98
CA VAL A 3 -0.05 24.36 17.93
C VAL A 3 -0.24 23.82 16.50
N ALA A 4 -0.40 24.70 15.51
CA ALA A 4 -0.54 24.30 14.10
C ALA A 4 0.75 23.69 13.53
N ALA A 5 1.92 24.20 13.96
CA ALA A 5 3.21 23.65 13.56
C ALA A 5 3.47 22.27 14.18
N GLU A 6 2.96 22.03 15.40
CA GLU A 6 3.05 20.73 16.07
C GLU A 6 2.11 19.69 15.46
N ALA A 7 0.87 20.07 15.13
CA ALA A 7 -0.06 19.23 14.37
C ALA A 7 0.55 18.82 13.02
N ARG A 8 1.08 19.78 12.24
CA ARG A 8 1.70 19.49 10.94
C ARG A 8 2.93 18.59 11.04
N ARG A 9 3.74 18.72 12.10
CA ARG A 9 4.87 17.81 12.36
C ARG A 9 4.40 16.40 12.72
N ARG A 10 3.32 16.29 13.50
CA ARG A 10 2.71 15.01 13.84
C ARG A 10 2.18 14.32 12.58
N ASP A 11 1.46 15.05 11.73
CA ASP A 11 0.91 14.53 10.47
C ASP A 11 2.01 14.04 9.53
N ALA A 12 3.06 14.84 9.30
CA ALA A 12 4.19 14.44 8.47
C ALA A 12 4.90 13.18 8.99
N ARG A 13 4.97 13.00 10.32
CA ARG A 13 5.53 11.79 10.94
C ARG A 13 4.62 10.59 10.77
N VAL A 14 3.30 10.78 10.88
CA VAL A 14 2.29 9.75 10.64
C VAL A 14 2.39 9.28 9.18
N ASP A 15 2.40 10.21 8.23
CA ASP A 15 2.51 9.92 6.80
C ASP A 15 3.78 9.13 6.46
N ARG A 16 4.93 9.57 6.99
CA ARG A 16 6.21 8.86 6.79
C ARG A 16 6.16 7.44 7.33
N THR A 17 5.51 7.23 8.48
CA THR A 17 5.38 5.90 9.09
C THR A 17 4.50 4.98 8.23
N HIS A 18 3.39 5.50 7.69
CA HIS A 18 2.55 4.74 6.76
C HIS A 18 3.30 4.33 5.49
N VAL A 19 4.08 5.25 4.91
CA VAL A 19 4.88 4.98 3.70
C VAL A 19 5.90 3.85 3.92
N VAL A 20 6.69 3.91 5.00
CA VAL A 20 7.73 2.89 5.23
C VAL A 20 7.16 1.53 5.60
N LEU A 21 6.06 1.49 6.37
CA LEU A 21 5.39 0.23 6.73
C LEU A 21 4.74 -0.43 5.52
N ARG A 22 4.05 0.33 4.66
CA ARG A 22 3.47 -0.17 3.42
C ARG A 22 4.54 -0.69 2.48
N GLY A 23 5.62 0.07 2.29
CA GLY A 23 6.76 -0.35 1.46
C GLY A 23 7.40 -1.65 1.95
N ALA A 24 7.59 -1.79 3.27
CA ALA A 24 8.14 -3.01 3.86
C ALA A 24 7.23 -4.23 3.65
N LEU A 25 5.92 -4.07 3.77
CA LEU A 25 4.96 -5.15 3.49
C LEU A 25 4.98 -5.54 2.00
N VAL A 26 5.00 -4.57 1.09
CA VAL A 26 5.07 -4.84 -0.36
C VAL A 26 6.32 -5.64 -0.72
N ALA A 27 7.50 -5.24 -0.22
CA ALA A 27 8.74 -5.96 -0.46
C ALA A 27 8.68 -7.42 0.05
N LEU A 28 8.09 -7.63 1.23
CA LEU A 28 7.90 -8.97 1.79
C LEU A 28 6.92 -9.83 0.97
N LEU A 29 5.87 -9.23 0.40
CA LEU A 29 4.90 -9.92 -0.44
C LEU A 29 5.49 -10.37 -1.79
N ASP A 30 6.54 -9.70 -2.28
CA ASP A 30 7.29 -10.15 -3.45
C ASP A 30 8.17 -11.38 -3.15
N GLU A 31 8.51 -11.61 -1.87
CA GLU A 31 9.35 -12.73 -1.44
C GLU A 31 8.52 -13.99 -1.10
N ARG A 32 7.35 -13.85 -0.45
CA ARG A 32 6.55 -14.98 0.06
C ARG A 32 5.08 -14.63 0.34
N PRO A 33 4.19 -15.61 0.54
CA PRO A 33 2.77 -15.38 0.81
C PRO A 33 2.51 -14.55 2.07
N PHE A 34 1.39 -13.81 2.08
CA PHE A 34 0.98 -12.96 3.20
C PHE A 34 0.89 -13.70 4.54
N ASP A 35 0.42 -14.95 4.53
CA ASP A 35 0.20 -15.71 5.76
C ASP A 35 1.49 -16.03 6.51
N GLU A 36 2.63 -16.09 5.81
CA GLU A 36 3.96 -16.31 6.39
C GLU A 36 4.62 -15.02 6.90
N ILE A 37 4.03 -13.85 6.66
CA ILE A 37 4.62 -12.55 7.00
C ILE A 37 4.15 -12.09 8.39
N THR A 38 5.09 -11.86 9.30
CA THR A 38 4.78 -11.38 10.66
C THR A 38 4.93 -9.86 10.80
N VAL A 39 4.23 -9.28 11.79
CA VAL A 39 4.39 -7.86 12.16
C VAL A 39 5.84 -7.54 12.53
N ARG A 40 6.55 -8.47 13.18
CA ARG A 40 7.93 -8.28 13.60
C ARG A 40 8.86 -8.09 12.40
N GLU A 41 8.71 -8.89 11.35
CA GLU A 41 9.51 -8.78 10.13
C GLU A 41 9.18 -7.52 9.34
N ILE A 42 7.90 -7.13 9.28
CA ILE A 42 7.48 -5.86 8.68
C ILE A 42 8.17 -4.70 9.41
N THR A 43 8.09 -4.66 10.75
CA THR A 43 8.67 -3.56 11.54
C THR A 43 10.19 -3.51 11.45
N ALA A 44 10.86 -4.67 11.45
CA ALA A 44 12.30 -4.76 11.27
C ALA A 44 12.73 -4.19 9.91
N ARG A 45 12.05 -4.56 8.83
CA ARG A 45 12.35 -4.06 7.49
C ARG A 45 12.01 -2.58 7.30
N ALA A 46 10.95 -2.11 7.93
CA ALA A 46 10.56 -0.70 7.91
C ALA A 46 11.45 0.20 8.80
N GLY A 47 12.36 -0.38 9.60
CA GLY A 47 13.14 0.37 10.59
C GLY A 47 12.28 1.03 11.66
N CYS A 48 11.13 0.45 11.99
CA CYS A 48 10.16 0.99 12.95
C CYS A 48 10.06 0.11 14.20
N GLY A 49 9.68 0.69 15.33
CA GLY A 49 9.44 -0.08 16.56
C GLY A 49 8.11 -0.85 16.51
N TYR A 50 8.04 -1.99 17.19
CA TYR A 50 6.84 -2.83 17.26
C TYR A 50 5.61 -2.05 17.78
N ALA A 51 5.76 -1.27 18.84
CA ALA A 51 4.69 -0.40 19.35
C ALA A 51 4.29 0.72 18.37
N THR A 52 5.19 1.13 17.48
CA THR A 52 4.85 2.11 16.44
C THR A 52 3.88 1.50 15.44
N PHE A 53 4.06 0.24 15.04
CA PHE A 53 3.10 -0.45 14.19
C PHE A 53 1.69 -0.42 14.77
N PHE A 54 1.51 -0.87 16.01
CA PHE A 54 0.19 -0.98 16.64
C PHE A 54 -0.50 0.37 16.89
N ARG A 55 0.27 1.47 16.92
CA ARG A 55 -0.29 2.81 16.96
C ARG A 55 -0.98 3.22 15.66
N HIS A 56 -0.54 2.65 14.54
CA HIS A 56 -1.03 2.98 13.19
C HIS A 56 -1.96 1.91 12.62
N TYR A 57 -1.78 0.65 13.00
CA TYR A 57 -2.52 -0.49 12.46
C TYR A 57 -2.85 -1.49 13.57
N PRO A 58 -4.12 -1.91 13.71
CA PRO A 58 -4.48 -2.93 14.70
C PRO A 58 -3.85 -4.29 14.41
N ASP A 59 -3.64 -4.63 13.14
CA ASP A 59 -3.04 -5.89 12.70
C ASP A 59 -2.39 -5.78 11.30
N ARG A 60 -1.80 -6.89 10.82
CA ARG A 60 -1.19 -6.97 9.48
C ARG A 60 -2.20 -6.85 8.34
N ARG A 61 -3.47 -7.21 8.55
CA ARG A 61 -4.52 -7.14 7.52
C ARG A 61 -4.95 -5.69 7.29
N ALA A 62 -5.01 -4.88 8.34
CA ALA A 62 -5.26 -3.44 8.23
C ALA A 62 -4.13 -2.73 7.44
N LEU A 63 -2.87 -3.13 7.63
CA LEU A 63 -1.78 -2.64 6.80
C LEU A 63 -1.93 -3.08 5.33
N LEU A 64 -2.30 -4.34 5.09
CA LEU A 64 -2.55 -4.87 3.75
C LEU A 64 -3.68 -4.11 3.04
N ALA A 65 -4.78 -3.81 3.74
CA ALA A 65 -5.87 -2.99 3.22
C ALA A 65 -5.36 -1.59 2.82
N GLY A 66 -4.54 -0.96 3.66
CA GLY A 66 -3.93 0.33 3.32
C GLY A 66 -2.97 0.27 2.11
N VAL A 67 -2.27 -0.84 1.88
CA VAL A 67 -1.50 -1.07 0.65
C VAL A 67 -2.43 -1.17 -0.55
N ALA A 68 -3.55 -1.90 -0.42
CA ALA A 68 -4.55 -2.05 -1.47
C ALA A 68 -5.18 -0.71 -1.87
N GLU A 69 -5.61 0.08 -0.89
CA GLU A 69 -6.17 1.43 -1.10
C GLU A 69 -5.20 2.32 -1.86
N GLN A 70 -3.92 2.31 -1.50
CA GLN A 70 -2.91 3.09 -2.18
C GLN A 70 -2.66 2.59 -3.61
N ALA A 71 -2.64 1.27 -3.83
CA ALA A 71 -2.48 0.70 -5.17
C ALA A 71 -3.67 1.05 -6.09
N VAL A 72 -4.89 1.05 -5.55
CA VAL A 72 -6.10 1.47 -6.26
C VAL A 72 -6.06 2.97 -6.57
N ALA A 73 -5.67 3.80 -5.60
CA ALA A 73 -5.52 5.25 -5.81
C ALA A 73 -4.48 5.57 -6.88
N ASP A 74 -3.32 4.89 -6.86
CA ASP A 74 -2.28 5.01 -7.89
C ASP A 74 -2.81 4.64 -9.28
N LEU A 75 -3.58 3.54 -9.36
CA LEU A 75 -4.19 3.08 -10.60
C LEU A 75 -5.14 4.14 -11.16
N PHE A 76 -6.08 4.63 -10.34
CA PHE A 76 -7.02 5.67 -10.78
C PHE A 76 -6.29 6.97 -11.16
N GLY A 77 -5.26 7.37 -10.43
CA GLY A 77 -4.46 8.55 -10.75
C GLY A 77 -3.76 8.45 -12.11
N ARG A 78 -3.35 7.23 -12.52
CA ARG A 78 -2.80 6.98 -13.87
C ARG A 78 -3.88 6.91 -14.95
N LEU A 79 -5.06 6.36 -14.65
CA LEU A 79 -6.12 6.15 -15.63
C LEU A 79 -6.95 7.40 -15.93
N LEU A 80 -7.28 8.21 -14.91
CA LEU A 80 -8.14 9.40 -15.02
C LEU A 80 -7.68 10.41 -16.10
N PRO A 81 -6.39 10.78 -16.19
CA PRO A 81 -5.90 11.69 -17.24
C PRO A 81 -6.02 11.12 -18.65
N VAL A 82 -5.97 9.79 -18.80
CA VAL A 82 -6.02 9.13 -20.11
C VAL A 82 -7.46 8.97 -20.59
N LEU A 83 -8.40 8.73 -19.67
CA LEU A 83 -9.84 8.69 -19.95
C LEU A 83 -10.43 10.06 -20.29
N SER A 84 -9.78 11.15 -19.85
CA SER A 84 -10.17 12.52 -20.15
C SER A 84 -9.60 13.05 -21.47
N GLY A 85 -8.69 12.30 -22.12
CA GLY A 85 -8.23 12.57 -23.48
C GLY A 85 -9.02 11.76 -24.51
N SER A 86 -9.37 12.36 -25.66
CA SER A 86 -10.12 11.72 -26.76
C SER A 86 -9.29 10.69 -27.55
N ASN A 87 -8.60 9.75 -26.89
CA ASN A 87 -7.80 8.74 -27.57
C ASN A 87 -7.81 7.37 -26.84
N ASP A 88 -8.85 6.59 -27.11
CA ASP A 88 -9.15 5.28 -26.50
C ASP A 88 -7.98 4.28 -26.54
N MET A 89 -7.13 4.37 -27.57
CA MET A 89 -5.97 3.49 -27.74
C MET A 89 -4.83 3.81 -26.76
N GLN A 90 -4.68 5.07 -26.33
CA GLN A 90 -3.74 5.41 -25.26
C GLN A 90 -4.28 4.96 -23.90
N ALA A 91 -5.60 5.08 -23.67
CA ALA A 91 -6.25 4.60 -22.45
C ALA A 91 -6.09 3.09 -22.29
N ALA A 92 -6.37 2.32 -23.35
CA ALA A 92 -6.20 0.87 -23.36
C ALA A 92 -4.74 0.45 -23.08
N ARG A 93 -3.75 1.12 -23.70
CA ARG A 93 -2.33 0.81 -23.47
C ARG A 93 -1.86 1.17 -22.06
N ALA A 94 -2.27 2.32 -21.53
CA ALA A 94 -1.94 2.71 -20.15
C ALA A 94 -2.53 1.74 -19.12
N LEU A 95 -3.74 1.24 -19.39
CA LEU A 95 -4.42 0.26 -18.56
C LEU A 95 -3.72 -1.11 -18.60
N CYS A 96 -3.38 -1.62 -19.80
CA CYS A 96 -2.61 -2.86 -19.93
C CYS A 96 -1.21 -2.79 -19.31
N ALA A 97 -0.49 -1.67 -19.46
CA ALA A 97 0.81 -1.47 -18.83
C ALA A 97 0.72 -1.43 -17.30
N SER A 98 -0.31 -0.77 -16.76
CA SER A 98 -0.54 -0.67 -15.31
C SER A 98 -0.90 -2.02 -14.67
N ILE A 99 -1.61 -2.89 -15.40
CA ILE A 99 -1.95 -4.25 -14.95
C ILE A 99 -0.71 -5.16 -14.96
N GLN A 100 0.18 -5.00 -15.93
CA GLN A 100 1.42 -5.79 -16.05
C GLN A 100 2.46 -5.44 -14.97
N GLU A 101 2.59 -4.17 -14.59
CA GLU A 101 3.68 -3.69 -13.70
C GLU A 101 3.59 -4.16 -12.23
N ARG A 102 2.43 -4.66 -11.77
CA ARG A 102 2.21 -5.04 -10.36
C ARG A 102 1.46 -6.36 -10.15
N TRP A 103 1.47 -7.28 -11.13
CA TRP A 103 0.72 -8.55 -11.06
C TRP A 103 1.05 -9.40 -9.82
N THR A 104 2.25 -9.29 -9.25
CA THR A 104 2.61 -9.95 -7.97
C THR A 104 1.86 -9.35 -6.78
N LEU A 105 1.77 -8.03 -6.69
CA LEU A 105 1.01 -7.30 -5.67
C LEU A 105 -0.49 -7.53 -5.80
N TRP A 106 -1.04 -7.51 -7.02
CA TRP A 106 -2.45 -7.81 -7.26
C TRP A 106 -2.78 -9.27 -6.97
N LYS A 107 -1.90 -10.23 -7.32
CA LYS A 107 -2.06 -11.62 -6.86
C LYS A 107 -2.01 -11.72 -5.35
N ALA A 108 -1.03 -11.13 -4.67
CA ALA A 108 -0.94 -11.17 -3.22
C ALA A 108 -2.20 -10.60 -2.53
N LEU A 109 -2.81 -9.55 -3.08
CA LEU A 109 -4.07 -9.00 -2.60
C LEU A 109 -5.27 -9.90 -2.91
N LEU A 110 -5.34 -10.46 -4.12
CA LEU A 110 -6.47 -11.31 -4.56
C LEU A 110 -6.42 -12.71 -3.93
N THR A 111 -5.25 -13.29 -3.71
CA THR A 111 -5.07 -14.63 -3.12
C THR A 111 -4.87 -14.59 -1.61
N GLY A 112 -4.30 -13.50 -1.06
CA GLY A 112 -4.11 -13.32 0.39
C GLY A 112 -5.29 -12.64 1.09
N GLY A 113 -6.19 -11.97 0.34
CA GLY A 113 -7.39 -11.31 0.87
C GLY A 113 -8.67 -12.16 0.80
N ALA A 114 -8.81 -13.03 -0.20
CA ALA A 114 -10.03 -13.83 -0.43
C ALA A 114 -10.03 -15.22 0.24
N ALA A 115 -8.92 -15.66 0.84
CA ALA A 115 -8.81 -16.96 1.52
C ALA A 115 -9.15 -16.90 3.03
N GLY A 116 -9.87 -15.86 3.47
CA GLY A 116 -10.40 -15.75 4.82
C GLY A 116 -11.92 -15.90 4.81
N GLU A 117 -12.36 -17.10 5.22
CA GLU A 117 -13.73 -17.54 5.57
C GLU A 117 -14.58 -18.18 4.45
N VAL A 118 -14.44 -19.52 4.36
CA VAL A 118 -15.61 -20.44 4.41
C VAL A 118 -15.56 -21.15 5.76
#